data_AF-A0A0B3AUG8-F1
#
_entry.id   AF-A0A0B3AUG8-F1
#
_cell.length_a   1.000
_cell.length_b   1.000
_cell.length_c   1.000
_cell.angle_alpha   90.00
_cell.angle_beta   90.00
_cell.angle_gamma   90.00
#
_symmetry.space_group_name_H-M   'P 1'
#
loop_
_entity.id
_entity.type
_entity.pdbx_description
1 polymer ?
#
loop_
_entity_poly.entity_id
_entity_poly.type
_entity_poly.pdbx_seq_one_letter_code
_entity_poly.pdbx_strand_id
1 'polypeptide(L)'
;MEKGFIKKRIEFYKIARDIKRIKIQGARNIAKKALYAYSLVPTKKAKKKLMSLRPTEPMLVNVLNRTETQSYEDILKHFDSAQEKINKIVFRLIKNNEIIYTHCHSTNVSHS
;
A
#
# COMPACT_ATOMS: atom_id res chain seq x y z
N MET A 1 30.17 0.94 -6.12
CA MET A 1 29.09 1.43 -5.23
C MET A 1 28.04 2.29 -5.94
N GLU A 2 28.41 3.09 -6.94
CA GLU A 2 27.52 4.05 -7.61
C GLU A 2 26.34 3.44 -8.40
N LYS A 3 26.58 2.34 -9.13
CA LYS A 3 25.56 1.68 -9.97
C LYS A 3 24.32 1.22 -9.18
N GLY A 4 24.51 0.77 -7.93
CA GLY A 4 23.42 0.29 -7.08
C GLY A 4 22.48 1.41 -6.64
N PHE A 5 23.03 2.58 -6.32
CA PHE A 5 22.25 3.75 -5.92
C PHE A 5 21.42 4.31 -7.10
N ILE A 6 22.02 4.37 -8.29
CA ILE A 6 21.32 4.79 -9.52
C ILE A 6 20.13 3.88 -9.81
N LYS A 7 20.31 2.55 -9.71
CA LYS A 7 19.23 1.57 -9.92
C LYS A 7 18.06 1.76 -8.94
N LYS A 8 18.35 1.97 -7.64
CA LYS A 8 17.32 2.25 -6.62
C LYS A 8 16.50 3.51 -6.95
N ARG A 9 17.16 4.58 -7.42
CA ARG A 9 16.49 5.82 -7.82
C ARG A 9 15.60 5.63 -9.05
N ILE A 10 16.08 4.91 -10.06
CA ILE A 10 15.29 4.61 -11.27
C ILE A 10 14.01 3.86 -10.88
N GLU A 11 14.13 2.83 -10.03
CA GLU A 11 12.99 2.05 -9.59
C GLU A 11 12.01 2.88 -8.74
N PHE A 12 12.51 3.74 -7.85
CA PHE A 12 11.67 4.69 -7.10
C PHE A 12 10.82 5.57 -8.03
N TYR A 13 11.43 6.18 -9.06
CA TYR A 13 10.70 7.06 -9.98
C TYR A 13 9.72 6.27 -10.86
N LYS A 14 10.06 5.04 -11.25
CA LYS A 14 9.15 4.15 -11.97
C LYS A 14 7.90 3.87 -11.15
N ILE A 15 8.06 3.43 -9.90
CA ILE A 15 6.94 3.16 -9.00
C ILE A 15 6.10 4.43 -8.77
N ALA A 16 6.74 5.56 -8.49
CA ALA A 16 6.04 6.83 -8.27
C ALA A 16 5.20 7.24 -9.50
N ARG A 17 5.74 7.06 -10.71
CA ARG A 17 5.01 7.30 -11.96
C ARG A 17 3.85 6.33 -12.13
N ASP A 18 4.05 5.06 -11.82
CA ASP A 18 3.04 4.02 -12.00
C ASP A 18 1.88 4.17 -10.99
N ILE A 19 2.14 4.63 -9.77
CA ILE A 19 1.11 5.05 -8.80
C ILE A 19 0.32 6.26 -9.34
N LYS A 20 1.02 7.30 -9.80
CA LYS A 20 0.39 8.53 -10.31
C LYS A 20 -0.47 8.26 -11.55
N ARG A 21 -0.02 7.37 -12.44
CA ARG A 21 -0.72 7.00 -13.68
C ARG A 21 -1.77 5.90 -13.48
N ILE A 22 -2.07 5.53 -12.24
CA ILE A 22 -3.11 4.52 -11.92
C ILE A 22 -2.76 3.15 -12.55
N LYS A 23 -1.48 2.87 -12.85
CA LYS A 23 -1.02 1.53 -13.24
C LYS A 23 -0.93 0.59 -12.04
N ILE A 24 -0.66 1.16 -10.87
CA ILE A 24 -0.78 0.48 -9.58
C ILE A 24 -2.10 0.94 -8.96
N GLN A 25 -3.04 0.02 -8.80
CA GLN A 25 -4.40 0.27 -8.33
C GLN A 25 -4.71 -0.48 -7.04
N GLY A 26 -5.69 0.01 -6.29
CA GLY A 26 -6.11 -0.52 -4.99
C GLY A 26 -5.27 0.06 -3.86
N ALA A 27 -5.93 0.57 -2.82
CA ALA A 27 -5.29 1.27 -1.70
C ALA A 27 -4.16 0.45 -1.06
N ARG A 28 -4.38 -0.86 -0.89
CA ARG A 28 -3.40 -1.82 -0.36
C ARG A 28 -2.14 -1.92 -1.23
N ASN A 29 -2.31 -2.09 -2.54
CA ASN A 29 -1.18 -2.25 -3.46
C ASN A 29 -0.41 -0.93 -3.62
N ILE A 30 -1.13 0.20 -3.71
CA ILE A 30 -0.52 1.54 -3.73
C ILE A 30 0.34 1.73 -2.49
N ALA A 31 -0.20 1.43 -1.30
CA ALA A 31 0.54 1.58 -0.05
C ALA A 31 1.75 0.64 0.06
N LYS A 32 1.61 -0.66 -0.28
CA LYS A 32 2.73 -1.62 -0.30
C LYS A 32 3.84 -1.19 -1.27
N LYS A 33 3.49 -0.74 -2.48
CA LYS A 33 4.46 -0.27 -3.48
C LYS A 33 5.11 1.05 -3.08
N ALA A 34 4.37 1.97 -2.47
CA ALA A 34 4.94 3.21 -1.94
C ALA A 34 5.89 2.95 -0.76
N LEU A 35 5.54 2.04 0.15
CA LEU A 35 6.42 1.61 1.24
C LEU A 35 7.73 1.02 0.70
N TYR A 36 7.63 0.16 -0.32
CA TYR A 36 8.81 -0.36 -1.01
C TYR A 36 9.62 0.74 -1.70
N ALA A 37 8.99 1.67 -2.41
CA ALA A 37 9.69 2.80 -3.02
C ALA A 37 10.42 3.64 -1.95
N TYR A 38 9.79 3.87 -0.79
CA TYR A 38 10.41 4.58 0.31
C TYR A 38 11.63 3.85 0.88
N SER A 39 11.60 2.51 1.02
CA SER A 39 12.77 1.74 1.49
C SER A 39 13.95 1.79 0.51
N LEU A 40 13.72 2.08 -0.77
CA LEU A 40 14.79 2.32 -1.75
C LEU A 40 15.46 3.69 -1.58
N VAL A 41 14.70 4.72 -1.20
CA VAL A 41 15.16 6.12 -1.06
C VAL A 41 14.55 6.76 0.20
N PRO A 42 15.00 6.38 1.42
CA PRO A 42 14.34 6.74 2.68
C PRO A 42 14.68 8.17 3.13
N THR A 43 14.17 9.16 2.38
CA THR A 43 14.38 10.59 2.68
C THR A 43 13.06 11.30 2.93
N LYS A 44 13.06 12.35 3.75
CA LYS A 44 11.86 13.20 3.99
C LYS A 44 11.27 13.74 2.68
N LYS A 45 12.13 14.09 1.69
CA LYS A 45 11.70 14.53 0.35
C LYS A 45 10.99 13.41 -0.41
N ALA A 46 11.51 12.19 -0.39
CA ALA A 46 10.89 11.04 -1.03
C ALA A 46 9.53 10.71 -0.40
N LYS A 47 9.44 10.71 0.93
CA LYS A 47 8.17 10.52 1.66
C LYS A 47 7.12 11.53 1.23
N LYS A 48 7.43 12.83 1.29
CA LYS A 48 6.52 13.91 0.86
C LYS A 48 6.08 13.75 -0.60
N LYS A 49 7.02 13.39 -1.49
CA LYS A 49 6.73 13.13 -2.90
C LYS A 49 5.77 11.95 -3.09
N LEU A 50 5.96 10.85 -2.37
CA LEU A 50 5.09 9.68 -2.46
C LEU A 50 3.67 10.00 -1.97
N MET A 51 3.55 10.71 -0.84
CA MET A 51 2.24 11.14 -0.29
C MET A 51 1.47 12.05 -1.25
N SER A 52 2.16 12.92 -2.00
CA SER A 52 1.52 13.83 -2.94
C SER A 52 1.08 13.19 -4.25
N LEU A 53 1.45 11.93 -4.52
CA LEU A 53 1.04 11.25 -5.76
C LEU A 53 -0.46 11.02 -5.82
N ARG A 54 -1.08 10.72 -4.67
CA ARG A 54 -2.52 10.49 -4.51
C ARG A 54 -2.94 10.92 -3.09
N PRO A 55 -3.11 12.23 -2.84
CA PRO A 55 -3.35 12.75 -1.49
C PRO A 55 -4.68 12.28 -0.88
N THR A 56 -5.62 11.83 -1.70
CA THR A 56 -6.92 11.29 -1.28
C THR A 56 -6.88 9.80 -0.88
N GLU A 57 -5.73 9.13 -0.95
CA GLU A 57 -5.56 7.74 -0.53
C GLU A 57 -5.07 7.66 0.93
N PRO A 58 -5.95 7.50 1.93
CA PRO A 58 -5.56 7.56 3.34
C PRO A 58 -4.58 6.44 3.74
N MET A 59 -4.70 5.26 3.14
CA MET A 59 -3.80 4.13 3.44
C MET A 59 -2.35 4.42 3.03
N LEU A 60 -2.14 5.12 1.90
CA LEU A 60 -0.82 5.55 1.44
C LEU A 60 -0.16 6.49 2.45
N VAL A 61 -0.89 7.52 2.87
CA VAL A 61 -0.44 8.53 3.84
C VAL A 61 -0.10 7.86 5.17
N ASN A 62 -1.01 7.03 5.69
CA ASN A 62 -0.84 6.37 6.99
C ASN A 62 0.35 5.40 7.01
N VAL A 63 0.54 4.61 5.96
CA VAL A 63 1.66 3.67 5.86
C VAL A 63 2.99 4.40 5.82
N LEU A 64 3.09 5.50 5.08
CA LEU A 64 4.30 6.33 5.06
C LEU A 64 4.53 7.08 6.38
N ASN A 65 3.49 7.39 7.14
CA ASN A 65 3.65 7.95 8.48
C ASN A 65 4.17 6.92 9.49
N ARG A 66 3.71 5.68 9.41
CA ARG A 66 4.18 4.58 10.27
C ARG A 66 5.65 4.26 10.12
N THR A 67 6.30 4.59 9.00
CA THR A 67 7.75 4.38 8.84
C THR A 67 8.60 5.23 9.78
N GLU A 68 8.01 6.20 10.48
CA GLU A 68 8.71 7.00 11.50
C GLU A 68 8.87 6.24 12.82
N THR A 69 8.01 5.25 13.08
CA THR A 69 7.95 4.54 14.36
C THR A 69 8.00 3.02 14.23
N GLN A 70 7.84 2.47 13.03
CA GLN A 70 7.74 1.03 12.77
C GLN A 70 8.70 0.60 11.65
N SER A 71 9.17 -0.65 11.72
CA SER A 71 10.01 -1.24 10.68
C SER A 71 9.22 -1.52 9.40
N TYR A 72 9.94 -1.70 8.29
CA TYR A 72 9.33 -2.07 7.00
C TYR A 72 8.56 -3.38 7.10
N GLU A 73 9.15 -4.36 7.78
CA GLU A 73 8.62 -5.71 7.99
C GLU A 73 7.36 -5.69 8.86
N ASP A 74 7.34 -4.90 9.94
CA ASP A 74 6.18 -4.80 10.83
C ASP A 74 4.98 -4.18 10.12
N ILE A 75 5.23 -3.12 9.33
CA ILE A 75 4.19 -2.49 8.52
C ILE A 75 3.66 -3.47 7.46
N LEU A 76 4.54 -4.24 6.82
CA LEU A 76 4.12 -5.25 5.85
C LEU A 76 3.25 -6.34 6.47
N LYS A 77 3.68 -6.91 7.61
CA LYS A 77 2.92 -7.93 8.36
C LYS A 77 1.55 -7.42 8.79
N HIS A 78 1.45 -6.14 9.13
CA HIS A 78 0.18 -5.54 9.54
C HIS A 78 -0.91 -5.64 8.46
N PHE A 79 -0.55 -5.56 7.17
CA PHE A 79 -1.53 -5.70 6.09
C PHE A 79 -2.24 -7.07 6.11
N ASP A 80 -1.50 -8.14 6.36
CA ASP A 80 -2.04 -9.51 6.34
C ASP A 80 -2.81 -9.78 7.63
N SER A 81 -2.24 -9.41 8.79
CA SER A 81 -2.91 -9.52 10.09
C SER A 81 -4.23 -8.74 10.14
N ALA A 82 -4.29 -7.54 9.53
CA ALA A 82 -5.52 -6.77 9.46
C ALA A 82 -6.58 -7.45 8.57
N GLN A 83 -6.18 -8.01 7.43
CA GLN A 83 -7.09 -8.74 6.54
C GLN A 83 -7.70 -9.95 7.25
N GLU A 84 -6.87 -10.77 7.91
CA GLU A 84 -7.35 -11.94 8.64
C GLU A 84 -8.36 -11.57 9.74
N LYS A 85 -8.11 -10.48 10.47
CA LYS A 85 -9.02 -9.97 11.50
C LYS A 85 -10.35 -9.51 10.90
N ILE A 86 -10.32 -8.82 9.76
CA ILE A 86 -11.52 -8.41 9.02
C ILE A 86 -12.30 -9.65 8.58
N ASN A 87 -11.64 -10.63 7.96
CA ASN A 87 -12.29 -11.84 7.44
C ASN A 87 -12.95 -12.64 8.56
N LYS A 88 -12.30 -12.78 9.73
CA LYS A 88 -12.90 -13.43 10.92
C LYS A 88 -14.20 -12.79 11.38
N ILE A 89 -14.36 -11.48 11.21
CA ILE A 89 -15.58 -10.76 11.57
C ILE A 89 -16.61 -10.91 10.45
N VAL A 90 -16.21 -10.64 9.21
CA VAL A 90 -17.10 -10.62 8.03
C VAL A 90 -17.72 -12.00 7.75
N PHE A 91 -16.96 -13.08 7.90
CA PHE A 91 -17.47 -14.44 7.67
C PHE A 91 -18.54 -14.89 8.69
N ARG A 92 -18.67 -14.20 9.82
CA ARG A 92 -19.76 -14.44 10.76
C ARG A 92 -21.03 -13.68 10.39
N LEU A 93 -20.90 -12.63 9.57
CA LEU A 93 -22.00 -11.77 9.14
C LEU A 93 -22.65 -12.30 7.85
N ILE A 94 -21.83 -12.77 6.90
CA ILE A 94 -22.29 -13.31 5.62
C ILE A 94 -22.86 -14.72 5.83
N LYS A 95 -24.09 -14.93 5.37
CA LYS A 95 -24.76 -16.24 5.43
C LYS A 95 -24.74 -16.93 4.08
N ASN A 96 -24.90 -18.25 4.11
CA ASN A 96 -25.05 -19.05 2.90
C ASN A 96 -26.25 -18.54 2.07
N ASN A 97 -26.06 -18.47 0.75
CA ASN A 97 -27.04 -18.02 -0.24
C ASN A 97 -27.43 -16.53 -0.19
N GLU A 98 -26.69 -15.68 0.54
CA GLU A 98 -26.86 -14.23 0.43
C GLU A 98 -26.27 -13.70 -0.88
N ILE A 99 -27.00 -12.79 -1.53
CA ILE A 99 -26.53 -12.06 -2.70
C ILE A 99 -25.85 -10.77 -2.22
N ILE A 100 -24.53 -10.70 -2.39
CA ILE A 100 -23.72 -9.56 -1.96
C ILE A 100 -23.37 -8.69 -3.15
N TYR A 101 -23.83 -7.44 -3.12
CA TYR A 101 -23.44 -6.43 -4.08
C TYR A 101 -22.19 -5.69 -3.60
N THR A 102 -21.21 -5.52 -4.48
CA THR A 102 -20.02 -4.72 -4.23
C THR A 102 -19.78 -3.78 -5.40
N HIS A 103 -18.95 -2.77 -5.19
CA HIS A 103 -18.53 -1.84 -6.23
C HIS A 103 -17.02 -1.62 -6.17
N CYS A 104 -16.44 -1.18 -7.29
CA CYS A 104 -14.99 -0.99 -7.46
C CYS A 104 -14.17 -2.29 -7.30
N HIS A 105 -12.83 -2.15 -7.39
CA HIS A 105 -11.88 -3.22 -7.12
C HIS A 105 -11.29 -3.03 -5.72
N SER A 106 -11.92 -3.62 -4.71
CA SER A 106 -11.40 -3.64 -3.34
C SER A 106 -10.68 -4.95 -3.05
N THR A 107 -9.35 -4.88 -2.91
CA THR A 107 -8.55 -6.07 -2.55
C THR A 107 -8.95 -6.65 -1.19
N ASN A 108 -9.50 -5.82 -0.30
CA ASN A 108 -9.95 -6.26 1.01
C ASN A 108 -11.25 -7.07 0.96
N VAL A 109 -12.05 -6.88 -0.09
CA VAL A 109 -13.27 -7.66 -0.35
C VAL A 109 -12.94 -8.89 -1.18
N SER A 110 -12.03 -8.80 -2.15
CA SER A 110 -11.69 -9.93 -3.02
C SER A 110 -10.75 -10.96 -2.38
N HIS A 111 -9.94 -10.57 -1.38
CA HIS A 111 -9.08 -11.50 -0.62
C HIS A 111 -9.70 -11.84 0.75
N SER A 112 -11.02 -12.09 0.73
CA SER A 112 -11.76 -12.63 1.87
C SER A 112 -11.40 -14.09 2.08
#